data_AF-A0A7S2WM84-F1
#
_entry.id   AF-A0A7S2WM84-F1
#
_cell.length_a   1.000
_cell.length_b   1.000
_cell.length_c   1.000
_cell.angle_alpha   90.00
_cell.angle_beta   90.00
_cell.angle_gamma   90.00
#
_symmetry.space_group_name_H-M   'P 1'
#
loop_
_entity.id
_entity.type
_entity.pdbx_description
1 polymer ?
#
loop_
_entity_poly.entity_id
_entity_poly.type
_entity_poly.pdbx_seq_one_letter_code
_entity_poly.pdbx_strand_id
1 'polypeptide(L)'
;MVMLEVRAFTFDNDVTQEHAYLVGCIPGGLSDVLGSFVIDERTTTFERARGRIELGGGGERGLSGGRRSVLFRELLYVCESAPNPHGWATRVSRSSYRLGYMAKDCDDADTDSVLPTLIPLEEEADGNVVSFLRKHARRNTNVHAVEIVCIPLSQVGPGCKKCCKGCSICTKARL
;
A
#
# COMPACT_ATOMS: atom_id res chain seq x y z
N MET A 1 17.26 -10.68 -11.23
CA MET A 1 17.13 -9.85 -10.02
C MET A 1 16.48 -8.54 -10.43
N VAL A 2 15.49 -8.08 -9.67
CA VAL A 2 14.66 -6.90 -9.97
C VAL A 2 14.54 -6.07 -8.70
N MET A 3 14.57 -4.74 -8.82
CA MET A 3 14.32 -3.83 -7.71
C MET A 3 12.81 -3.77 -7.43
N LEU A 4 12.39 -4.02 -6.19
CA LEU A 4 11.02 -3.78 -5.75
C LEU A 4 10.96 -2.44 -5.02
N GLU A 5 10.26 -1.47 -5.59
CA GLU A 5 9.97 -0.16 -5.00
C GLU A 5 8.65 -0.23 -4.23
N VAL A 6 8.67 0.22 -2.98
CA VAL A 6 7.48 0.25 -2.12
C VAL A 6 7.03 1.70 -1.98
N ARG A 7 5.76 1.95 -2.28
CA ARG A 7 5.07 3.23 -2.06
C ARG A 7 3.87 3.00 -1.16
N ALA A 8 3.34 4.06 -0.58
CA ALA A 8 2.05 4.04 0.11
C ALA A 8 1.03 4.91 -0.60
N PHE A 9 -0.24 4.62 -0.41
CA PHE A 9 -1.34 5.44 -0.89
C PHE A 9 -2.26 5.83 0.25
N THR A 10 -2.56 7.13 0.36
CA THR A 10 -3.51 7.70 1.31
C THR A 10 -4.43 8.66 0.60
N PHE A 11 -5.65 8.81 1.08
CA PHE A 11 -6.53 9.87 0.59
C PHE A 11 -6.14 11.22 1.18
N ASP A 12 -6.29 12.29 0.40
CA ASP A 12 -6.17 13.64 0.92
C ASP A 12 -7.22 13.89 2.01
N ASN A 13 -6.77 14.56 3.07
CA ASN A 13 -7.64 15.10 4.08
C ASN A 13 -8.41 16.29 3.52
N ASP A 14 -9.69 16.36 3.88
CA ASP A 14 -10.52 17.51 3.55
C ASP A 14 -10.07 18.71 4.41
N VAL A 15 -9.53 19.73 3.76
CA VAL A 15 -9.04 20.97 4.41
C VAL A 15 -10.15 21.70 5.18
N THR A 16 -11.42 21.38 4.90
CA THR A 16 -12.56 21.93 5.63
C THR A 16 -12.82 21.23 6.96
N GLN A 17 -12.31 20.00 7.14
CA GLN A 17 -12.51 19.20 8.35
C GLN A 17 -11.33 19.31 9.33
N GLU A 18 -10.15 19.70 8.86
CA GLU A 18 -8.95 19.86 9.68
C GLU A 18 -8.35 21.26 9.50
N HIS A 19 -7.85 21.86 10.58
CA HIS A 19 -7.24 23.18 10.53
C HIS A 19 -6.03 23.19 9.58
N ALA A 20 -5.95 24.17 8.68
CA ALA A 20 -4.96 24.26 7.59
C ALA A 20 -3.49 24.10 8.02
N TYR A 21 -3.14 24.35 9.29
CA TYR A 21 -1.78 24.15 9.83
C TYR A 21 -1.41 22.68 10.07
N LEU A 22 -2.39 21.77 10.17
CA LEU A 22 -2.17 20.32 10.33
C LEU A 22 -2.11 19.60 8.98
N VAL A 23 -2.81 20.12 7.98
CA VAL A 23 -2.99 19.48 6.67
C VAL A 23 -1.72 19.50 5.82
N GLY A 24 -0.83 20.48 6.05
CA GLY A 24 0.45 20.58 5.32
C GLY A 24 1.45 19.44 5.59
N CYS A 25 1.19 18.58 6.58
CA CYS A 25 2.10 17.50 6.97
C CYS A 25 1.69 16.11 6.45
N ILE A 26 0.47 15.95 5.90
CA ILE A 26 -0.04 14.65 5.45
C ILE A 26 -0.33 14.75 3.95
N PRO A 27 0.66 14.48 3.08
CA PRO A 27 0.39 14.42 1.64
C PRO A 27 -0.57 13.26 1.38
N GLY A 28 -1.73 13.56 0.79
CA GLY A 28 -2.55 12.52 0.20
C GLY A 28 -2.08 12.18 -1.22
N GLY A 29 -2.73 11.18 -1.80
CA GLY A 29 -2.32 10.55 -3.05
C GLY A 29 -1.31 9.43 -2.85
N LEU A 30 -0.53 9.18 -3.90
CA LEU A 30 0.54 8.19 -3.89
C LEU A 30 1.84 8.83 -3.38
N SER A 31 2.46 8.22 -2.37
CA SER A 31 3.72 8.70 -1.82
C SER A 31 4.88 8.55 -2.79
N ASP A 32 5.99 9.22 -2.47
CA ASP A 32 7.30 8.86 -2.98
C ASP A 32 7.69 7.43 -2.55
N VAL A 33 8.79 6.91 -3.11
CA VAL A 33 9.30 5.58 -2.77
C VAL A 33 9.77 5.57 -1.32
N LEU A 34 9.03 4.88 -0.45
CA LEU A 34 9.36 4.69 0.98
C LEU A 34 10.64 3.86 1.15
N GLY A 35 10.85 2.93 0.23
CA GLY A 35 12.13 2.25 0.10
C GLY A 35 12.09 1.18 -0.96
N SER A 36 13.26 0.62 -1.23
CA SER A 36 13.43 -0.39 -2.27
C SER A 36 14.36 -1.49 -1.81
N PHE A 37 14.15 -2.69 -2.36
CA PHE A 37 15.05 -3.81 -2.13
C PHE A 37 15.03 -4.77 -3.32
N VAL A 38 16.13 -5.51 -3.48
CA VAL A 38 16.29 -6.44 -4.59
C VAL A 38 15.55 -7.75 -4.32
N ILE A 39 14.72 -8.16 -5.27
CA ILE A 39 13.99 -9.43 -5.27
C ILE A 39 14.45 -10.33 -6.42
N ASP A 40 14.27 -11.63 -6.24
CA ASP A 40 14.43 -12.58 -7.32
C ASP A 40 13.13 -12.70 -8.11
N GLU A 41 13.24 -12.60 -9.42
CA GLU A 41 12.12 -12.53 -10.36
C GLU A 41 11.30 -13.81 -10.40
N ARG A 42 11.94 -14.97 -10.21
CA ARG A 42 11.27 -16.25 -10.36
C ARG A 42 10.70 -16.81 -9.07
N THR A 43 11.33 -16.49 -7.93
CA THR A 43 11.09 -17.20 -6.66
C THR A 43 10.42 -16.35 -5.58
N THR A 44 10.31 -15.04 -5.78
CA THR A 44 9.75 -14.14 -4.77
C THR A 44 8.23 -14.06 -4.90
N THR A 45 7.52 -14.55 -3.88
CA THR A 45 6.07 -14.40 -3.71
C THR A 45 5.71 -13.14 -2.92
N PHE A 46 4.46 -12.71 -2.99
CA PHE A 46 3.98 -11.55 -2.23
C PHE A 46 4.13 -11.73 -0.71
N GLU A 47 3.90 -12.94 -0.18
CA GLU A 47 4.15 -13.26 1.22
C GLU A 47 5.62 -13.02 1.61
N ARG A 48 6.58 -13.49 0.79
CA ARG A 48 8.01 -13.26 1.02
C ARG A 48 8.39 -11.79 0.92
N ALA A 49 7.80 -11.06 -0.02
CA ALA A 49 8.00 -9.62 -0.15
C ALA A 49 7.45 -8.87 1.07
N ARG A 50 6.27 -9.23 1.57
CA ARG A 50 5.69 -8.70 2.81
C ARG A 50 6.58 -8.97 4.02
N GLY A 51 7.10 -10.19 4.16
CA GLY A 51 8.05 -10.51 5.23
C GLY A 51 9.29 -9.62 5.22
N ARG A 52 9.83 -9.30 4.04
CA ARG A 52 10.97 -8.37 3.89
C ARG A 52 10.61 -6.91 4.19
N ILE A 53 9.42 -6.49 3.78
CA ILE A 53 8.86 -5.17 4.12
C ILE A 53 8.83 -5.03 5.64
N GLU A 54 8.27 -5.99 6.37
CA GLU A 54 7.98 -5.88 7.80
C GLU A 54 9.20 -6.08 8.71
N LEU A 55 9.99 -7.12 8.44
CA LEU A 55 11.07 -7.57 9.31
C LEU A 55 12.45 -7.06 8.87
N GLY A 56 12.53 -6.45 7.68
CA GLY A 56 13.78 -5.97 7.09
C GLY A 56 14.61 -7.11 6.55
N GLY A 57 15.36 -6.86 5.47
CA GLY A 57 16.28 -7.82 4.87
C GLY A 57 17.49 -8.09 5.76
N GLY A 58 17.31 -8.81 6.87
CA GLY A 58 18.38 -9.17 7.80
C GLY A 58 19.11 -10.45 7.40
N GLY A 59 19.72 -10.44 6.21
CA GLY A 59 20.75 -11.40 5.79
C GLY A 59 22.17 -10.85 5.95
N GLU A 60 22.35 -9.70 6.61
CA GLU A 60 23.67 -9.17 6.97
C GLU A 60 24.01 -9.59 8.40
N ARG A 61 25.19 -10.20 8.52
CA ARG A 61 25.74 -10.86 9.71
C ARG A 61 25.56 -9.98 10.95
N GLY A 62 24.75 -10.45 11.91
CA GLY A 62 24.80 -10.00 13.30
C GLY A 62 23.57 -9.29 13.87
N LEU A 63 22.51 -9.02 13.10
CA LEU A 63 21.26 -8.47 13.64
C LEU A 63 20.13 -9.50 13.62
N SER A 64 20.40 -10.64 14.26
CA SER A 64 19.39 -11.60 14.72
C SER A 64 18.57 -10.98 15.85
N GLY A 65 17.60 -10.13 15.53
CA GLY A 65 16.73 -9.60 16.58
C GLY A 65 15.60 -8.74 16.06
N GLY A 66 14.46 -9.37 15.72
CA GLY A 66 13.06 -8.92 15.91
C GLY A 66 12.66 -7.45 15.73
N ARG A 67 13.48 -6.59 15.13
CA ARG A 67 13.25 -5.16 15.01
C ARG A 67 12.57 -4.92 13.66
N ARG A 68 11.40 -4.28 13.71
CA ARG A 68 10.68 -3.77 12.54
C ARG A 68 11.63 -2.98 11.64
N SER A 69 11.56 -3.24 10.33
CA SER A 69 12.34 -2.54 9.31
C SER A 69 12.07 -1.03 9.35
N VAL A 70 13.03 -0.22 8.88
CA VAL A 70 12.83 1.24 8.75
C VAL A 70 11.64 1.52 7.82
N LEU A 71 11.59 0.81 6.68
CA LEU A 71 10.49 0.87 5.71
C LEU A 71 9.13 0.56 6.34
N PHE A 72 9.07 -0.43 7.24
CA PHE A 72 7.82 -0.78 7.92
C PHE A 72 7.42 0.26 8.96
N ARG A 73 8.37 0.91 9.63
CA ARG A 73 8.05 1.99 10.58
C ARG A 73 7.49 3.20 9.85
N GLU A 74 8.04 3.56 8.69
CA GLU A 74 7.49 4.61 7.83
C GLU A 74 6.10 4.23 7.34
N LEU A 75 5.91 2.98 6.88
CA LEU A 75 4.60 2.51 6.47
C LEU A 75 3.57 2.56 7.61
N LEU A 76 3.96 2.19 8.83
CA LEU A 76 3.10 2.30 10.00
C LEU A 76 2.76 3.75 10.34
N TYR A 77 3.71 4.68 10.20
CA TYR A 77 3.44 6.11 10.36
C TYR A 77 2.40 6.60 9.33
N VAL A 78 2.48 6.13 8.09
CA VAL A 78 1.46 6.41 7.07
C VAL A 78 0.11 5.83 7.50
N CYS A 79 0.06 4.59 7.99
CA CYS A 79 -1.19 3.98 8.48
C CYS A 79 -1.78 4.71 9.69
N GLU A 80 -0.94 5.26 10.57
CA GLU A 80 -1.37 6.03 11.75
C GLU A 80 -1.92 7.41 11.42
N SER A 81 -1.32 8.07 10.42
CA SER A 81 -1.72 9.41 9.95
C SER A 81 -2.85 9.39 8.92
N ALA A 82 -3.11 8.24 8.29
CA ALA A 82 -4.12 8.13 7.25
C ALA A 82 -5.55 8.37 7.79
N PRO A 83 -6.41 9.09 7.03
CA PRO A 83 -7.79 9.31 7.43
C PRO A 83 -8.55 7.99 7.55
N ASN A 84 -9.59 7.93 8.39
CA ASN A 84 -10.38 6.70 8.57
C ASN A 84 -11.85 6.90 8.16
N PRO A 85 -12.13 7.06 6.86
CA PRO A 85 -13.49 7.31 6.37
C PRO A 85 -14.47 6.17 6.67
N HIS A 86 -13.97 4.93 6.79
CA HIS A 86 -14.79 3.75 7.04
C HIS A 86 -15.01 3.44 8.53
N GLY A 87 -14.38 4.19 9.44
CA GLY A 87 -14.54 3.98 10.88
C GLY A 87 -14.01 2.64 11.37
N TRP A 88 -12.97 2.08 10.74
CA TRP A 88 -12.29 0.88 11.22
C TRP A 88 -11.82 1.06 12.67
N ALA A 89 -11.84 -0.01 13.47
CA ALA A 89 -11.33 0.04 14.84
C ALA A 89 -9.88 0.55 14.86
N THR A 90 -9.61 1.57 15.68
CA THR A 90 -8.34 2.32 15.72
C THR A 90 -7.11 1.43 15.82
N ARG A 91 -7.22 0.33 16.57
CA ARG A 91 -6.11 -0.64 16.70
C ARG A 91 -5.76 -1.33 15.39
N VAL A 92 -6.78 -1.65 14.58
CA VAL A 92 -6.61 -2.42 13.33
C VAL A 92 -6.27 -1.48 12.17
N SER A 93 -6.87 -0.30 12.12
CA SER A 93 -6.62 0.68 11.05
C SER A 93 -5.19 1.22 11.06
N ARG A 94 -4.61 1.39 12.26
CA ARG A 94 -3.25 1.95 12.44
C ARG A 94 -2.12 0.95 12.20
N SER A 95 -2.39 -0.35 12.28
CA SER A 95 -1.35 -1.38 12.20
C SER A 95 -1.39 -2.24 10.93
N SER A 96 -2.44 -2.11 10.12
CA SER A 96 -2.72 -3.04 9.02
C SER A 96 -2.80 -2.32 7.69
N TYR A 97 -2.27 -2.96 6.65
CA TYR A 97 -2.30 -2.49 5.28
C TYR A 97 -2.62 -3.64 4.32
N ARG A 98 -3.00 -3.28 3.10
CA ARG A 98 -3.21 -4.18 1.98
C ARG A 98 -2.21 -3.87 0.89
N LEU A 99 -1.83 -4.89 0.12
CA LEU A 99 -1.00 -4.67 -1.05
C LEU A 99 -1.88 -4.32 -2.24
N GLY A 100 -1.36 -3.47 -3.10
CA GLY A 100 -2.03 -2.96 -4.27
C GLY A 100 -1.04 -2.58 -5.36
N TYR A 101 -1.58 -2.20 -6.51
CA TYR A 101 -0.85 -1.76 -7.68
C TYR A 101 -1.66 -0.71 -8.44
N MET A 102 -0.97 0.14 -9.20
CA MET A 102 -1.62 1.06 -10.12
C MET A 102 -1.96 0.31 -11.41
N ALA A 103 -3.23 0.04 -11.64
CA ALA A 103 -3.70 -0.74 -12.80
C ALA A 103 -3.39 -0.03 -14.12
N LYS A 104 -3.17 -0.80 -15.18
CA LYS A 104 -2.90 -0.28 -16.53
C LYS A 104 -4.12 0.41 -17.16
N ASP A 105 -5.31 -0.10 -16.88
CA ASP A 105 -6.55 0.24 -17.60
C ASP A 105 -7.28 1.48 -17.04
N CYS A 106 -6.67 2.24 -16.12
CA CYS A 106 -7.20 3.52 -15.64
C CYS A 106 -6.80 4.67 -16.59
N ASP A 107 -7.11 4.51 -17.88
CA ASP A 107 -6.71 5.41 -18.98
C ASP A 107 -7.63 6.62 -19.18
N ASP A 108 -8.53 6.93 -18.23
CA ASP A 108 -9.27 8.19 -18.24
C ASP A 108 -8.37 9.31 -17.71
N ALA A 109 -7.64 9.94 -18.64
CA ALA A 109 -6.70 11.05 -18.44
C ALA A 109 -7.31 12.35 -17.89
N ASP A 110 -8.53 12.31 -17.32
CA ASP A 110 -9.29 13.48 -16.91
C ASP A 110 -9.74 13.44 -15.43
N THR A 111 -9.26 12.46 -14.66
CA THR A 111 -9.57 12.40 -13.22
C THR A 111 -8.28 12.24 -12.42
N ASP A 112 -7.96 13.24 -11.60
CA ASP A 112 -6.91 13.28 -10.56
C ASP A 112 -7.05 12.17 -9.48
N SER A 113 -7.88 11.15 -9.72
CA SER A 113 -8.20 10.07 -8.78
C SER A 113 -7.80 8.71 -9.35
N VAL A 114 -6.50 8.51 -9.63
CA VAL A 114 -5.96 7.18 -9.93
C VAL A 114 -5.88 6.40 -8.61
N LEU A 115 -6.92 5.61 -8.34
CA LEU A 115 -6.97 4.78 -7.13
C LEU A 115 -6.19 3.48 -7.36
N PRO A 116 -5.38 3.04 -6.38
CA PRO A 116 -4.70 1.77 -6.49
C PRO A 116 -5.71 0.61 -6.39
N THR A 117 -5.45 -0.44 -7.17
CA THR A 117 -6.21 -1.68 -7.15
C THR A 117 -5.59 -2.65 -6.14
N LEU A 118 -6.41 -3.29 -5.31
CA LEU A 118 -5.92 -4.27 -4.34
C LEU A 118 -5.45 -5.54 -5.03
N ILE A 119 -4.38 -6.13 -4.50
CA ILE A 119 -3.98 -7.49 -4.86
C ILE A 119 -4.97 -8.46 -4.17
N PRO A 120 -5.60 -9.38 -4.91
CA PRO A 120 -6.47 -10.40 -4.33
C PRO A 120 -5.73 -11.21 -3.26
N LEU A 121 -6.44 -11.66 -2.23
CA LEU A 121 -5.81 -12.44 -1.14
C LEU A 121 -5.23 -13.77 -1.63
N GLU A 122 -5.83 -14.38 -2.65
CA GLU A 122 -5.33 -15.61 -3.28
C GLU A 122 -3.95 -15.37 -3.93
N GLU A 123 -3.80 -14.24 -4.62
CA GLU A 123 -2.54 -13.82 -5.24
C GLU A 123 -1.52 -13.35 -4.20
N GLU A 124 -1.96 -12.71 -3.10
CA GLU A 124 -1.05 -12.34 -2.00
C GLU A 124 -0.41 -13.56 -1.32
N ALA A 125 -1.08 -14.73 -1.31
CA ALA A 125 -0.58 -15.95 -0.68
C ALA A 125 0.56 -16.59 -1.51
N ASP A 126 0.29 -16.94 -2.77
CA ASP A 126 1.22 -17.74 -3.58
C ASP A 126 1.68 -17.06 -4.88
N GLY A 127 1.11 -15.90 -5.21
CA GLY A 127 1.41 -15.17 -6.43
C GLY A 127 2.86 -14.70 -6.49
N ASN A 128 3.50 -14.89 -7.65
CA ASN A 128 4.81 -14.32 -7.92
C ASN A 128 4.69 -12.80 -8.15
N VAL A 129 5.50 -12.05 -7.43
CA VAL A 129 5.43 -10.58 -7.40
C VAL A 129 5.67 -10.00 -8.80
N VAL A 130 6.73 -10.42 -9.49
CA VAL A 130 7.17 -9.79 -10.73
C VAL A 130 6.24 -10.16 -11.89
N SER A 131 5.84 -11.43 -12.00
CA SER A 131 4.95 -11.85 -13.09
C SER A 131 3.57 -11.19 -12.98
N PHE A 132 3.02 -11.11 -11.76
CA PHE A 132 1.73 -10.45 -11.52
C PHE A 132 1.82 -8.95 -11.81
N LEU A 133 2.80 -8.26 -11.21
CA LEU A 133 2.93 -6.82 -11.33
C LEU A 133 3.24 -6.36 -12.75
N ARG A 134 4.06 -7.08 -13.51
CA ARG A 134 4.32 -6.74 -14.93
C ARG A 134 3.11 -6.97 -15.83
N LYS A 135 2.23 -7.91 -15.47
CA LYS A 135 1.01 -8.19 -16.23
C LYS A 135 -0.08 -7.14 -15.97
N HIS A 136 -0.21 -6.67 -14.72
CA HIS A 136 -1.36 -5.87 -14.29
C HIS A 136 -1.05 -4.40 -14.00
N ALA A 137 0.19 -4.03 -13.65
CA ALA A 137 0.52 -2.67 -13.20
C ALA A 137 1.06 -1.78 -14.33
N ARG A 138 0.60 -0.53 -14.37
CA ARG A 138 0.94 0.49 -15.38
C ARG A 138 2.41 0.90 -15.35
N ARG A 139 2.96 1.12 -14.15
CA ARG A 139 4.32 1.67 -13.92
C ARG A 139 5.45 0.64 -13.99
N ASN A 140 5.11 -0.63 -14.24
CA ASN A 140 6.06 -1.73 -14.20
C ASN A 140 6.53 -2.18 -15.59
N THR A 141 6.74 -1.21 -16.47
CA THR A 141 7.35 -1.42 -17.79
C THR A 141 8.88 -1.47 -17.73
N ASN A 142 9.49 -1.03 -16.62
CA ASN A 142 10.92 -1.14 -16.41
C ASN A 142 11.31 -2.61 -16.18
N VAL A 143 12.26 -3.11 -16.96
CA VAL A 143 12.78 -4.48 -16.82
C VAL A 143 13.45 -4.68 -15.47
N HIS A 144 14.07 -3.64 -14.93
CA HIS A 144 14.89 -3.72 -13.72
C HIS A 144 14.16 -3.33 -12.44
N ALA A 145 12.95 -2.76 -12.52
CA ALA A 145 12.22 -2.30 -11.34
C ALA A 145 10.71 -2.60 -11.45
N VAL A 146 10.11 -2.96 -10.33
CA VAL A 146 8.67 -3.10 -10.16
C VAL A 146 8.22 -2.34 -8.91
N GLU A 147 7.06 -1.71 -8.97
CA GLU A 147 6.43 -0.91 -7.93
C GLU A 147 5.27 -1.70 -7.30
N ILE A 148 5.23 -1.68 -5.97
CA ILE A 148 4.10 -2.15 -5.17
C ILE A 148 3.59 -1.02 -4.28
N VAL A 149 2.26 -0.94 -4.14
CA VAL A 149 1.59 0.10 -3.35
C VAL A 149 1.03 -0.53 -2.08
N CYS A 150 1.41 0.00 -0.93
CA CYS A 150 0.81 -0.33 0.35
C CYS A 150 -0.34 0.63 0.64
N ILE A 151 -1.51 0.08 0.95
CA ILE A 151 -2.73 0.84 1.17
C ILE A 151 -3.16 0.59 2.61
N PRO A 152 -3.15 1.61 3.50
CA PRO A 152 -3.65 1.44 4.86
C PRO A 152 -5.07 0.87 4.86
N LEU A 153 -5.37 -0.02 5.80
CA LEU A 153 -6.69 -0.66 5.85
C LEU A 153 -7.80 0.38 6.03
N SER A 154 -7.51 1.51 6.68
CA SER A 154 -8.42 2.64 6.81
C SER A 154 -8.93 3.20 5.47
N GLN A 155 -8.16 3.02 4.38
CA GLN A 155 -8.53 3.47 3.02
C GLN A 155 -9.34 2.42 2.25
N VAL A 156 -9.49 1.21 2.79
CA VAL A 156 -10.19 0.09 2.14
C VAL A 156 -11.59 -0.05 2.70
N GLY A 157 -12.59 -0.03 1.82
CA GLY A 157 -13.98 -0.19 2.23
C GLY A 157 -14.26 -1.64 2.67
N PRO A 158 -14.87 -1.89 3.86
CA PRO A 158 -15.16 -3.23 4.34
C PRO A 158 -16.13 -4.01 3.44
N GLY A 159 -17.11 -3.30 2.84
CA GLY A 159 -18.10 -3.91 1.95
C GLY A 159 -17.58 -4.07 0.52
N CYS A 160 -17.04 -3.01 -0.07
CA CYS A 160 -16.62 -3.03 -1.47
C CYS A 160 -15.26 -3.70 -1.70
N LYS A 161 -14.46 -3.91 -0.65
CA LYS A 161 -13.09 -4.47 -0.72
C LYS A 161 -12.23 -3.76 -1.78
N LYS A 162 -12.41 -2.45 -1.93
CA LYS A 162 -11.70 -1.57 -2.86
C LYS A 162 -11.21 -0.35 -2.09
N CYS A 163 -10.18 0.31 -2.62
CA CYS A 163 -9.75 1.62 -2.12
C CYS A 163 -10.86 2.65 -2.42
N CYS A 164 -11.43 3.30 -1.39
CA CYS A 164 -12.50 4.28 -1.56
C CYS A 164 -12.64 5.22 -0.35
N LYS A 165 -13.15 6.44 -0.55
CA LYS A 165 -13.42 7.44 0.53
C LYS A 165 -14.76 7.24 1.26
N GLY A 166 -15.50 6.17 0.97
CA GLY A 166 -16.82 5.91 1.55
C GLY A 166 -17.73 5.24 0.52
N CYS A 167 -18.06 3.96 0.71
CA CYS A 167 -18.88 3.24 -0.24
C CYS A 167 -20.36 3.31 0.13
N SER A 168 -21.27 3.47 -0.85
CA SER A 168 -22.72 3.40 -0.63
C SER A 168 -23.20 2.04 -0.09
N ILE A 169 -22.35 1.01 -0.22
CA ILE A 169 -22.56 -0.32 0.37
C ILE A 169 -22.18 -0.32 1.87
N CYS A 170 -21.26 0.56 2.29
CA CYS A 170 -20.69 0.65 3.64
C CYS A 170 -21.66 1.35 4.62
N THR A 171 -22.55 2.22 4.12
CA THR A 171 -23.59 2.90 4.94
C THR A 171 -24.58 1.93 5.59
N LYS A 172 -24.66 0.67 5.16
CA LYS A 172 -25.57 -0.35 5.73
C LYS A 172 -24.97 -1.19 6.86
N ALA A 173 -23.66 -1.06 7.15
CA ALA A 173 -23.00 -1.86 8.19
C ALA A 173 -22.88 -1.14 9.55
N ARG A 174 -23.69 -0.08 9.79
CA ARG A 174 -23.87 0.51 11.11
C ARG A 174 -24.97 -0.23 11.86
N LEU A 175 -24.59 -1.27 12.61
CA LEU A 175 -25.31 -1.76 13.78
C LEU A 175 -24.28 -1.99 14.90
#